data_AF-A0A928HKW6-F1
#
_entry.id   AF-A0A928HKW6-F1
#
_cell.length_a   1.000
_cell.length_b   1.000
_cell.length_c   1.000
_cell.angle_alpha   90.00
_cell.angle_beta   90.00
_cell.angle_gamma   90.00
#
_symmetry.space_group_name_H-M   'P 1'
#
loop_
_entity.id
_entity.type
_entity.pdbx_description
1 polymer ?
#
loop_
_entity_poly.entity_id
_entity_poly.type
_entity_poly.pdbx_seq_one_letter_code
_entity_poly.pdbx_strand_id
1 'polypeptide(L)'
;MPAHEDKIHLFSLEDVRITDGQFLQIQELDHEYLLTLDPDRLLSWFRREAGLMQKQEPYPFWESEEAYLGWPLAGHILGFYMSSMSMMYQSTGDARILERLTYVLDELKICQDANGNGYLLPTLKGKELFKQVHDGAFTTNTWAVIVSIDGKEKTTWE
;
A
#
# COMPACT_ATOMS: atom_id res chain seq x y z
N MET A 1 -1.37 -41.26 -26.70
CA MET A 1 -0.63 -41.28 -25.42
C MET A 1 -0.82 -39.92 -24.78
N PRO A 2 -1.31 -39.78 -23.54
CA PRO A 2 -1.36 -38.47 -22.90
C PRO A 2 0.07 -38.06 -22.54
N ALA A 3 0.46 -36.84 -22.91
CA ALA A 3 1.72 -36.25 -22.48
C ALA A 3 1.68 -36.09 -20.96
N HIS A 4 2.62 -36.70 -20.25
CA HIS A 4 2.88 -36.38 -18.86
C HIS A 4 3.47 -34.97 -18.85
N GLU A 5 2.68 -34.00 -18.42
CA GLU A 5 3.11 -32.61 -18.30
C GLU A 5 3.93 -32.49 -17.01
N ASP A 6 5.26 -32.56 -17.12
CA ASP A 6 6.16 -32.36 -15.99
C ASP A 6 6.01 -30.90 -15.51
N LYS A 7 5.25 -30.72 -14.42
CA LYS A 7 5.00 -29.41 -13.83
C LYS A 7 6.24 -28.91 -13.12
N ILE A 8 6.77 -27.78 -13.59
CA ILE A 8 7.88 -27.07 -12.94
C ILE A 8 7.32 -26.31 -11.72
N HIS A 9 7.93 -26.52 -10.56
CA HIS A 9 7.64 -25.81 -9.32
C HIS A 9 8.79 -24.85 -8.98
N LEU A 10 8.47 -23.63 -8.58
CA LEU A 10 9.44 -22.68 -8.05
C LEU A 10 9.74 -22.99 -6.57
N PHE A 11 10.96 -22.71 -6.13
CA PHE A 11 11.31 -22.74 -4.72
C PHE A 11 10.65 -21.58 -3.97
N SER A 12 10.30 -21.80 -2.71
CA SER A 12 9.87 -20.72 -1.82
C SER A 12 11.06 -19.83 -1.45
N LEU A 13 10.79 -18.63 -0.92
CA LEU A 13 11.84 -17.72 -0.44
C LEU A 13 12.52 -18.26 0.84
N GLU A 14 11.85 -19.11 1.62
CA GLU A 14 12.44 -19.73 2.81
C GLU A 14 13.42 -20.85 2.46
N ASP A 15 13.25 -21.50 1.30
CA ASP A 15 14.10 -22.59 0.83
C ASP A 15 15.41 -22.12 0.16
N VAL A 16 15.52 -20.83 -0.16
CA VAL A 16 16.68 -20.26 -0.86
C VAL A 16 17.34 -19.19 0.01
N ARG A 17 18.66 -19.28 0.17
CA ARG A 17 19.45 -18.31 0.93
C ARG A 17 20.56 -17.77 0.05
N ILE A 18 20.62 -16.44 -0.05
CA ILE A 18 21.70 -15.74 -0.72
C ILE A 18 22.86 -15.62 0.29
N THR A 19 24.01 -16.18 -0.05
CA THR A 19 25.14 -16.31 0.90
C THR A 19 26.26 -15.30 0.66
N ASP A 20 26.37 -14.75 -0.54
CA ASP A 20 27.42 -13.79 -0.91
C ASP A 20 27.07 -13.02 -2.20
N GLY A 21 28.00 -12.13 -2.61
CA GLY A 21 27.93 -11.40 -3.88
C GLY A 21 26.99 -10.19 -3.88
N GLN A 22 26.74 -9.64 -5.07
CA GLN A 22 26.00 -8.39 -5.24
C GLN A 22 24.52 -8.51 -4.85
N PHE A 23 23.91 -9.69 -5.01
CA PHE A 23 22.52 -9.90 -4.61
C PHE A 23 22.32 -9.86 -3.09
N LEU A 24 23.29 -10.36 -2.31
CA LEU A 24 23.26 -10.24 -0.86
C LEU A 24 23.35 -8.75 -0.46
N GLN A 25 24.27 -7.99 -1.08
CA GLN A 25 24.42 -6.57 -0.81
C GLN A 25 23.14 -5.77 -1.10
N ILE A 26 22.45 -6.09 -2.20
CA ILE A 26 21.16 -5.46 -2.55
C ILE A 26 20.07 -5.84 -1.55
N GLN A 27 19.99 -7.13 -1.15
CA GLN A 27 19.03 -7.58 -0.15
C GLN A 27 19.25 -6.89 1.20
N GLU A 28 20.49 -6.78 1.66
CA GLU A 28 20.83 -6.10 2.92
C GLU A 28 20.52 -4.60 2.85
N LEU A 29 20.80 -3.95 1.71
CA LEU A 29 20.46 -2.53 1.52
C LEU A 29 18.94 -2.30 1.57
N ASP A 30 18.16 -3.13 0.88
CA ASP A 30 16.70 -3.05 0.89
C ASP A 30 16.14 -3.38 2.28
N HIS A 31 16.70 -4.38 2.97
CA HIS A 31 16.35 -4.75 4.34
C HIS A 31 16.50 -3.56 5.29
N GLU A 32 17.66 -2.90 5.28
CA GLU A 32 17.89 -1.73 6.11
C GLU A 32 16.98 -0.56 5.72
N TYR A 33 16.76 -0.33 4.42
CA TYR A 33 15.84 0.70 3.93
C TYR A 33 14.40 0.48 4.44
N LEU A 34 13.88 -0.74 4.36
CA LEU A 34 12.56 -1.09 4.89
C LEU A 34 12.44 -0.80 6.39
N LEU A 35 13.52 -1.01 7.15
CA LEU A 35 13.59 -0.68 8.57
C LEU A 35 13.74 0.83 8.85
N THR A 36 14.03 1.66 7.85
CA THR A 36 13.99 3.14 8.01
C THR A 36 12.59 3.72 7.87
N LEU A 37 11.66 3.00 7.23
CA LEU A 37 10.30 3.49 7.01
C LEU A 37 9.49 3.48 8.32
N ASP A 38 8.76 4.56 8.56
CA ASP A 38 7.89 4.77 9.71
C ASP A 38 6.48 4.25 9.38
N PRO A 39 6.01 3.17 10.03
CA PRO A 39 4.68 2.62 9.80
C PRO A 39 3.55 3.62 10.06
N ASP A 40 3.68 4.52 11.04
CA ASP A 40 2.61 5.45 11.39
C ASP A 40 2.37 6.49 10.30
N ARG A 41 3.42 6.86 9.55
CA ARG A 41 3.30 7.74 8.38
C ARG A 41 2.62 7.03 7.22
N LEU A 42 2.95 5.76 6.97
CA LEU A 42 2.31 4.94 5.92
C LEU A 42 0.83 4.68 6.23
N LEU A 43 0.48 4.52 7.51
CA LEU A 43 -0.89 4.30 7.99
C LEU A 43 -1.74 5.57 8.07
N SER A 44 -1.12 6.74 7.91
CA SER A 44 -1.75 8.04 8.15
C SER A 44 -3.08 8.19 7.38
N TRP A 45 -3.08 7.92 6.08
CA TRP A 45 -4.30 8.02 5.24
C TRP A 45 -5.37 6.98 5.60
N PHE A 46 -4.98 5.76 5.96
CA PHE A 46 -5.93 4.72 6.40
C PHE A 46 -6.67 5.14 7.67
N ARG A 47 -5.94 5.68 8.65
CA ARG A 47 -6.53 6.19 9.89
C ARG A 47 -7.50 7.34 9.59
N ARG A 48 -7.09 8.28 8.75
CA ARG A 48 -7.91 9.43 8.40
C ARG A 48 -9.23 9.05 7.71
N GLU A 49 -9.19 8.19 6.69
CA GLU A 49 -10.39 7.73 5.98
C GLU A 49 -11.28 6.80 6.83
N ALA A 50 -10.72 6.20 7.87
CA ALA A 50 -11.48 5.49 8.91
C ALA A 50 -12.10 6.42 9.97
N GLY A 51 -11.88 7.74 9.89
CA GLY A 51 -12.35 8.71 10.88
C GLY A 51 -11.56 8.72 12.19
N LEU A 52 -10.35 8.16 12.18
CA LEU A 52 -9.44 8.11 13.32
C LEU A 52 -8.39 9.21 13.22
N MET A 53 -7.91 9.69 14.38
CA MET A 53 -6.78 10.61 14.42
C MET A 53 -5.50 9.94 13.89
N GLN A 54 -4.82 10.61 12.97
CA GLN A 54 -3.50 10.23 12.47
C GLN A 54 -2.48 10.23 13.62
N LYS A 55 -1.59 9.24 13.66
CA LYS A 55 -0.50 9.17 14.65
C LYS A 55 0.73 9.97 14.21
N GLN A 56 0.92 10.08 12.91
CA GLN A 56 1.96 10.87 12.26
C GLN A 56 1.45 11.46 10.95
N GLU A 57 2.10 12.54 10.50
CA GLU A 57 1.87 13.13 9.19
C GLU A 57 2.29 12.17 8.07
N PRO A 58 1.56 12.13 6.93
CA PRO A 58 1.91 11.25 5.83
C PRO A 58 3.31 11.55 5.28
N TYR A 59 3.88 10.62 4.52
CA TYR A 59 5.11 10.88 3.78
C TYR A 59 4.92 12.05 2.79
N PRO A 60 5.98 12.81 2.47
CA PRO A 60 5.88 13.89 1.50
C PRO A 60 5.66 13.34 0.08
N PHE A 61 5.58 14.25 -0.90
CA PHE A 61 5.55 13.93 -2.32
C PHE A 61 4.26 13.22 -2.77
N TRP A 62 4.31 11.96 -3.19
CA TRP A 62 3.12 11.28 -3.70
C TRP A 62 2.11 10.93 -2.60
N GLU A 63 2.54 10.86 -1.35
CA GLU A 63 1.65 10.67 -0.20
C GLU A 63 1.27 11.98 0.50
N SER A 64 1.83 13.14 0.12
CA SER A 64 1.48 14.40 0.79
C SER A 64 0.10 14.89 0.40
N GLU A 65 -0.58 15.54 1.34
CA GLU A 65 -1.88 16.18 1.10
C GLU A 65 -1.78 17.26 0.00
N GLU A 66 -0.64 17.95 -0.05
CA GLU A 66 -0.27 18.89 -1.11
C GLU A 66 0.61 18.16 -2.14
N ALA A 67 0.00 17.57 -3.17
CA ALA A 67 0.76 16.94 -4.25
C ALA A 67 1.13 17.99 -5.31
N TYR A 68 2.43 18.21 -5.53
CA TYR A 68 3.00 19.21 -6.45
C TYR A 68 2.53 19.11 -7.91
N LEU A 69 1.98 17.96 -8.34
CA LEU A 69 1.65 17.66 -9.73
C LEU A 69 0.22 17.11 -9.92
N GLY A 70 -0.63 17.17 -8.90
CA GLY A 70 -1.98 16.60 -9.01
C GLY A 70 -2.59 16.27 -7.64
N TRP A 71 -3.33 15.17 -7.58
CA TRP A 71 -3.93 14.71 -6.32
C TRP A 71 -3.02 13.68 -5.64
N PRO A 72 -3.09 13.57 -4.29
CA PRO A 72 -2.32 12.58 -3.54
C PRO A 72 -2.61 11.16 -4.03
N LEU A 73 -1.54 10.37 -4.20
CA LEU A 73 -1.61 8.91 -4.23
C LEU A 73 -1.62 8.41 -2.79
N ALA A 74 -2.68 8.76 -2.07
CA ALA A 74 -2.82 8.50 -0.64
C ALA A 74 -2.61 7.02 -0.30
N GLY A 75 -1.67 6.74 0.61
CA GLY A 75 -1.44 5.41 1.21
C GLY A 75 -1.06 4.28 0.25
N HIS A 76 -0.75 4.57 -1.02
CA HIS A 76 -0.42 3.54 -2.01
C HIS A 76 0.87 2.78 -1.67
N ILE A 77 1.80 3.39 -0.93
CA ILE A 77 3.08 2.77 -0.57
C ILE A 77 2.88 1.66 0.47
N LEU A 78 1.88 1.75 1.36
CA LEU A 78 1.69 0.78 2.43
C LEU A 78 1.52 -0.66 1.91
N GLY A 79 0.79 -0.85 0.80
CA GLY A 79 0.61 -2.17 0.19
C GLY A 79 1.92 -2.77 -0.33
N PHE A 80 2.76 -1.96 -0.97
CA PHE A 80 4.10 -2.36 -1.40
C PHE A 80 4.99 -2.65 -0.20
N TYR A 81 4.97 -1.80 0.81
CA TYR A 81 5.71 -1.98 2.05
C TYR A 81 5.38 -3.32 2.71
N MET A 82 4.10 -3.65 2.90
CA MET A 82 3.68 -4.93 3.48
C MET A 82 4.16 -6.14 2.65
N SER A 83 4.10 -6.03 1.33
CA SER A 83 4.56 -7.08 0.42
C SER A 83 6.08 -7.27 0.55
N SER A 84 6.86 -6.19 0.50
CA SER A 84 8.31 -6.21 0.67
C SER A 84 8.72 -6.75 2.04
N MET A 85 8.10 -6.29 3.12
CA MET A 85 8.34 -6.79 4.48
C MET A 85 8.04 -8.29 4.59
N SER A 86 6.93 -8.75 4.00
CA SER A 86 6.56 -10.18 4.03
C SER A 86 7.57 -11.06 3.29
N MET A 87 7.99 -10.64 2.10
CA MET A 87 9.01 -11.36 1.32
C MET A 87 10.37 -11.33 2.02
N MET A 88 10.76 -10.17 2.55
CA MET A 88 12.03 -10.00 3.27
C MET A 88 12.07 -10.89 4.51
N TYR A 89 10.97 -10.97 5.28
CA TYR A 89 10.89 -11.88 6.42
C TYR A 89 11.04 -13.35 6.03
N GLN A 90 10.42 -13.80 4.93
CA GLN A 90 10.62 -15.18 4.46
C GLN A 90 12.08 -15.47 4.06
N SER A 91 12.75 -14.48 3.47
CA SER A 91 14.14 -14.59 3.03
C SER A 91 15.16 -14.52 4.17
N THR A 92 14.91 -13.74 5.23
CA THR A 92 15.91 -13.47 6.28
C THR A 92 15.54 -13.99 7.67
N GLY A 93 14.25 -14.14 7.96
CA GLY A 93 13.75 -14.47 9.30
C GLY A 93 13.91 -13.36 10.34
N ASP A 94 14.16 -12.10 9.94
CA ASP A 94 14.38 -11.01 10.89
C ASP A 94 13.11 -10.68 11.70
N ALA A 95 13.18 -10.88 13.02
CA ALA A 95 12.06 -10.65 13.93
C ALA A 95 11.57 -9.18 13.94
N ARG A 96 12.43 -8.19 13.66
CA ARG A 96 12.07 -6.77 13.58
C ARG A 96 11.10 -6.50 12.43
N ILE A 97 11.26 -7.23 11.32
CA ILE A 97 10.37 -7.15 10.16
C ILE A 97 8.99 -7.73 10.54
N LEU A 98 8.97 -8.89 11.20
CA LEU A 98 7.71 -9.50 11.66
C LEU A 98 6.97 -8.62 12.66
N GLU A 99 7.68 -8.01 13.61
CA GLU A 99 7.09 -7.10 14.60
C GLU A 99 6.39 -5.92 13.91
N ARG A 100 7.07 -5.28 12.95
CA ARG A 100 6.50 -4.16 12.20
C ARG A 100 5.34 -4.57 11.30
N LEU A 101 5.42 -5.72 10.63
CA LEU A 101 4.32 -6.24 9.81
C LEU A 101 3.09 -6.51 10.69
N THR A 102 3.29 -7.11 11.86
CA THR A 102 2.23 -7.36 12.85
C THR A 102 1.59 -6.06 13.31
N TYR A 103 2.40 -5.06 13.67
CA TYR A 103 1.93 -3.73 14.04
C TYR A 103 1.04 -3.09 12.96
N VAL A 104 1.49 -3.14 11.70
CA VAL A 104 0.72 -2.61 10.57
C VAL A 104 -0.62 -3.34 10.42
N LEU A 105 -0.64 -4.67 10.56
CA LEU A 105 -1.87 -5.46 10.47
C LEU A 105 -2.85 -5.11 11.59
N ASP A 106 -2.36 -4.93 12.82
CA ASP A 106 -3.17 -4.53 13.97
C ASP A 106 -3.78 -3.13 13.76
N GLU A 107 -3.00 -2.17 13.26
CA GLU A 107 -3.48 -0.82 12.96
C GLU A 107 -4.48 -0.79 11.80
N LEU A 108 -4.26 -1.58 10.75
CA LEU A 108 -5.21 -1.73 9.65
C LEU A 108 -6.51 -2.37 10.13
N LYS A 109 -6.44 -3.34 11.05
CA LYS A 109 -7.61 -3.92 11.69
C LYS A 109 -8.40 -2.87 12.48
N ILE A 110 -7.74 -2.01 13.25
CA ILE A 110 -8.40 -0.89 13.95
C ILE A 110 -9.12 0.02 12.94
N CYS A 111 -8.49 0.34 11.81
CA CYS A 111 -9.12 1.15 10.76
C CYS A 111 -10.33 0.45 10.14
N GLN A 112 -10.23 -0.85 9.85
CA GLN A 112 -11.31 -1.63 9.27
C GLN A 112 -12.49 -1.79 10.24
N ASP A 113 -12.22 -2.03 11.52
CA ASP A 113 -13.22 -2.14 12.58
C ASP A 113 -13.96 -0.80 12.78
N ALA A 114 -13.24 0.33 12.74
CA ALA A 114 -13.84 1.67 12.79
C ALA A 114 -14.77 1.96 11.60
N ASN A 115 -14.46 1.39 10.43
CA ASN A 115 -15.34 1.47 9.26
C ASN A 115 -16.59 0.58 9.37
N GLY A 116 -16.51 -0.56 10.08
CA GLY A 116 -17.65 -1.42 10.42
C GLY A 116 -18.31 -2.17 9.27
N ASN A 117 -17.81 -2.02 8.04
CA ASN A 117 -18.39 -2.60 6.82
C ASN A 117 -17.36 -3.31 5.93
N GLY A 118 -16.16 -3.57 6.45
CA GLY A 118 -15.05 -4.19 5.73
C GLY A 118 -14.26 -3.23 4.84
N TYR A 119 -14.70 -1.97 4.67
CA TYR A 119 -13.96 -0.95 3.93
C TYR A 119 -12.59 -0.69 4.57
N LEU A 120 -11.53 -0.77 3.76
CA LEU A 120 -10.16 -0.52 4.19
C LEU A 120 -9.35 -0.02 3.00
N LEU A 121 -9.46 1.28 2.71
CA LEU A 121 -8.69 1.94 1.66
C LEU A 121 -8.29 3.35 2.14
N PRO A 122 -7.12 3.85 1.72
CA PRO A 122 -6.63 5.20 2.04
C PRO A 122 -7.16 6.28 1.09
N THR A 123 -8.01 5.89 0.13
CA THR A 123 -8.53 6.77 -0.91
C THR A 123 -9.27 7.95 -0.29
N LEU A 124 -8.83 9.17 -0.62
CA LEU A 124 -9.48 10.41 -0.17
C LEU A 124 -10.98 10.38 -0.45
N LYS A 125 -11.80 10.51 0.61
CA LYS A 125 -13.27 10.43 0.54
C LYS A 125 -13.77 9.16 -0.15
N GLY A 126 -13.03 8.06 -0.04
CA GLY A 126 -13.28 6.89 -0.88
C GLY A 126 -14.65 6.24 -0.65
N LYS A 127 -15.23 6.31 0.56
CA LYS A 127 -16.61 5.82 0.79
C LYS A 127 -17.64 6.53 -0.08
N GLU A 128 -17.52 7.85 -0.22
CA GLU A 128 -18.37 8.65 -1.10
C GLU A 128 -18.06 8.34 -2.57
N LEU A 129 -16.78 8.19 -2.91
CA LEU A 129 -16.34 7.79 -4.24
C LEU A 129 -17.00 6.47 -4.70
N PHE A 130 -16.93 5.44 -3.87
CA PHE A 130 -17.49 4.13 -4.18
C PHE A 130 -19.02 4.16 -4.20
N LYS A 131 -19.66 5.02 -3.40
CA LYS A 131 -21.09 5.27 -3.49
C LYS A 131 -21.46 5.88 -4.85
N GLN A 132 -20.74 6.90 -5.31
CA GLN A 132 -20.96 7.51 -6.62
C GLN A 132 -20.74 6.54 -7.78
N VAL A 133 -19.69 5.71 -7.70
CA VAL A 133 -19.46 4.64 -8.67
C VAL A 133 -20.61 3.64 -8.69
N HIS A 134 -21.09 3.22 -7.52
CA HIS A 134 -22.24 2.33 -7.40
C HIS A 134 -23.52 2.94 -8.00
N ASP A 135 -23.75 4.23 -7.78
CA ASP A 135 -24.90 4.98 -8.28
C ASP A 135 -24.76 5.38 -9.77
N GLY A 136 -23.64 5.03 -10.43
CA GLY A 136 -23.36 5.36 -11.84
C GLY A 136 -22.99 6.81 -12.09
N ALA A 137 -22.70 7.58 -11.04
CA ALA A 137 -22.43 9.02 -11.07
C ALA A 137 -20.92 9.31 -11.06
N PHE A 138 -20.17 8.79 -12.03
CA PHE A 138 -18.71 8.96 -12.09
C PHE A 138 -18.21 9.34 -13.48
N THR A 139 -17.07 10.01 -13.51
CA THR A 139 -16.25 10.22 -14.72
C THR A 139 -14.86 9.65 -14.47
N THR A 140 -14.23 9.16 -15.52
CA THR A 140 -12.86 8.64 -15.46
C THR A 140 -11.91 9.56 -16.19
N ASN A 141 -10.71 9.74 -15.67
CA ASN A 141 -9.61 10.35 -16.41
C ASN A 141 -8.41 9.39 -16.42
N THR A 142 -7.40 9.71 -17.23
CA THR A 142 -6.29 8.81 -17.57
C THR A 142 -5.27 8.62 -16.44
N TRP A 143 -5.38 9.38 -15.34
CA TRP A 143 -4.45 9.28 -14.22
C TRP A 143 -5.13 8.54 -13.05
N ALA A 144 -4.39 7.59 -12.47
CA ALA A 144 -4.75 6.63 -11.41
C ALA A 144 -6.17 6.71 -10.79
N VAL A 145 -7.18 6.12 -11.43
CA VAL A 145 -8.56 5.96 -10.89
C VAL A 145 -9.04 7.17 -10.06
N ILE A 146 -9.01 8.36 -10.65
CA ILE A 146 -9.74 9.49 -10.07
C ILE A 146 -11.13 9.47 -10.64
N VAL A 147 -12.08 9.18 -9.75
CA VAL A 147 -13.47 9.55 -9.95
C VAL A 147 -13.60 10.98 -9.41
N SER A 148 -14.04 11.90 -10.28
CA SER A 148 -14.28 13.28 -9.87
C SER A 148 -15.46 13.31 -8.90
N ILE A 149 -15.22 13.73 -7.67
CA ILE A 149 -16.29 14.11 -6.73
C ILE A 149 -16.66 15.56 -7.08
N ASP A 150 -17.93 15.76 -7.44
CA ASP A 150 -18.55 16.94 -8.06
C ASP A 150 -18.40 17.05 -9.58
N GLY A 151 -19.54 17.05 -10.26
CA GLY A 151 -19.73 17.35 -11.67
C GLY A 151 -19.49 18.82 -12.03
N LYS A 152 -18.43 19.44 -11.48
CA LYS A 152 -17.93 20.72 -11.98
C LYS A 152 -16.75 20.44 -12.90
N GLU A 153 -17.05 20.27 -14.19
CA GLU A 153 -16.11 20.57 -15.26
C GLU A 153 -15.47 21.94 -14.98
N LYS A 154 -14.21 21.97 -14.54
CA LYS A 154 -13.33 23.11 -14.75
C LYS A 154 -11.89 22.66 -14.79
N THR A 155 -11.43 22.24 -15.96
CA THR A 155 -10.18 22.78 -16.52
C THR A 155 -10.08 22.41 -18.00
N THR A 156 -10.54 23.32 -18.85
CA THR A 156 -9.92 23.55 -20.15
C THR A 156 -8.52 24.09 -19.90
N TRP A 157 -7.52 23.48 -20.52
CA TRP A 157 -6.15 23.97 -20.56
C TRP A 157 -6.01 24.90 -21.77
N GLU A 158 -5.86 26.20 -21.52
CA GLU A 158 -5.20 27.13 -22.46
C GLU A 158 -3.71 27.21 -22.13
#